data_AF-A0E8P2-F1
#
_entry.id   AF-A0E8P2-F1
#
_cell.length_a   1.000
_cell.length_b   1.000
_cell.length_c   1.000
_cell.angle_alpha   90.00
_cell.angle_beta   90.00
_cell.angle_gamma   90.00
#
_symmetry.space_group_name_H-M   'P 1'
#
loop_
_entity.id
_entity.type
_entity.pdbx_description
1 polymer ?
#
loop_
_entity_poly.entity_id
_entity_poly.type
_entity_poly.pdbx_seq_one_letter_code
_entity_poly.pdbx_strand_id
1 'polypeptide(L)'
;MQDKSNTNSSVIESQSQKKGVESFEQQKRKRTRKVSDALRVHKCECGKSYLSYPALYTHNKQKHNGQSLKNLDEQRQDSTISESQTQYIFATLANALGKQEDQQQTSLTNKDMYDLVMWEIQLYMMESDSKEFRLDYYHELLKQSSPAEVSTPQHAFIKFIHEVKEVLSFEQMKLVFLFVYSFRQLLLENPDCPTSNLVEKANQLICSQLEKVLKNIEQLSDRHYIVHLSRMGNLRETMIQIVLSFCNWLYARNLTDDKLSLKSDSD
;
A
#
# COMPACT_ATOMS: atom_id res chain seq x y z
N MET A 1 51.17 22.54 -19.57
CA MET A 1 50.41 23.63 -18.93
C MET A 1 49.63 22.97 -17.80
N GLN A 2 50.16 22.99 -16.57
CA GLN A 2 49.81 24.00 -15.53
C GLN A 2 48.31 23.89 -15.19
N ASP A 3 47.85 23.55 -13.98
CA ASP A 3 48.26 24.00 -12.65
C ASP A 3 47.70 23.04 -11.54
N LYS A 4 48.51 22.70 -10.52
CA LYS A 4 48.42 23.11 -9.10
C LYS A 4 47.18 22.59 -8.34
N SER A 5 47.32 21.55 -7.51
CA SER A 5 47.69 21.57 -6.08
C SER A 5 46.69 22.33 -5.18
N ASN A 6 46.05 21.63 -4.24
CA ASN A 6 45.63 22.28 -3.00
C ASN A 6 45.72 21.34 -1.77
N THR A 7 46.59 21.75 -0.88
CA THR A 7 46.88 21.30 0.49
C THR A 7 45.79 21.74 1.46
N ASN A 8 45.49 20.93 2.48
CA ASN A 8 45.12 21.48 3.79
C ASN A 8 45.54 20.56 4.93
N SER A 9 46.66 20.92 5.52
CA SER A 9 47.05 20.62 6.90
C SER A 9 46.23 21.49 7.86
N SER A 10 45.77 20.93 8.97
CA SER A 10 45.78 21.67 10.24
C SER A 10 45.71 20.70 11.42
N VAL A 11 46.89 20.51 11.97
CA VAL A 11 47.20 20.06 13.33
C VAL A 11 46.77 21.16 14.29
N ILE A 12 45.96 20.86 15.31
CA ILE A 12 46.06 21.49 16.64
C ILE A 12 45.77 20.42 17.69
N GLU A 13 46.84 19.78 18.16
CA GLU A 13 46.91 19.18 19.50
C GLU A 13 47.02 20.31 20.52
N SER A 14 46.34 20.19 21.65
CA SER A 14 46.60 21.03 22.83
C SER A 14 46.50 20.18 24.08
N GLN A 15 47.68 19.83 24.59
CA GLN A 15 47.90 19.13 25.84
C GLN A 15 47.67 20.05 27.05
N SER A 16 46.80 19.55 27.92
CA SER A 16 46.82 19.46 29.37
C SER A 16 48.03 19.96 30.20
N GLN A 17 47.69 20.50 31.39
CA GLN A 17 48.38 20.50 32.71
C GLN A 17 49.05 21.79 33.24
N LYS A 18 48.44 22.36 34.31
CA LYS A 18 49.00 22.62 35.68
C LYS A 18 47.94 23.34 36.53
N LYS A 19 47.29 22.66 37.50
CA LYS A 19 47.61 22.60 38.95
C LYS A 19 47.89 23.96 39.61
N GLY A 20 46.91 24.43 40.39
CA GLY A 20 47.05 25.47 41.41
C GLY A 20 45.89 25.33 42.40
N VAL A 21 46.22 24.89 43.61
CA VAL A 21 45.32 24.62 44.74
C VAL A 21 45.09 25.94 45.47
N GLU A 22 43.84 26.38 45.62
CA GLU A 22 43.49 27.30 46.70
C GLU A 22 42.06 27.06 47.18
N SER A 23 42.01 26.71 48.46
CA SER A 23 40.84 26.35 49.24
C SER A 23 40.01 27.60 49.52
N PHE A 24 38.88 27.75 48.82
CA PHE A 24 37.84 28.72 49.19
C PHE A 24 36.61 28.00 49.76
N GLU A 25 36.18 28.52 50.89
CA GLU A 25 35.18 28.00 51.80
C GLU A 25 33.86 27.61 51.13
N GLN A 26 33.37 26.43 51.51
CA GLN A 26 32.08 25.90 51.11
C GLN A 26 30.94 26.66 51.82
N GLN A 27 30.63 27.87 51.36
CA GLN A 27 29.29 28.42 51.56
C GLN A 27 28.33 27.72 50.59
N LYS A 28 27.65 26.67 51.10
CA LYS A 28 26.48 26.06 50.47
C LYS A 28 25.37 27.12 50.31
N ARG A 29 25.47 27.92 49.24
CA ARG A 29 24.36 28.70 48.71
C ARG A 29 23.28 27.69 48.31
N LYS A 30 22.23 27.58 49.13
CA LYS A 30 20.97 26.96 48.73
C LYS A 30 20.58 27.62 47.41
N ARG A 31 20.80 26.92 46.30
CA ARG A 31 20.42 27.35 44.96
C ARG A 31 18.89 27.41 44.98
N THR A 32 18.34 28.58 45.28
CA THR A 32 16.92 28.85 45.14
C THR A 32 16.57 28.45 43.71
N ARG A 33 15.74 27.40 43.56
CA ARG A 33 15.19 27.01 42.26
C ARG A 33 14.50 28.26 41.73
N LYS A 34 15.14 28.93 40.77
CA LYS A 34 14.57 30.09 40.11
C LYS A 34 13.18 29.68 39.64
N VAL A 35 12.20 30.48 40.04
CA VAL A 35 10.80 30.46 39.61
C VAL A 35 10.79 30.74 38.11
N SER A 36 11.19 29.75 37.30
CA SER A 36 11.30 29.85 35.84
C SER A 36 10.69 28.64 35.13
N ASP A 37 9.91 27.82 35.85
CA ASP A 37 9.12 26.75 35.23
C ASP A 37 7.85 27.30 34.55
N ALA A 38 7.40 28.50 34.92
CA ALA A 38 6.21 29.13 34.34
C ALA A 38 6.34 29.48 32.85
N LEU A 39 7.56 29.50 32.28
CA LEU A 39 7.81 29.86 30.88
C LEU A 39 8.14 28.66 29.98
N ARG A 40 8.19 27.44 30.52
CA ARG A 40 8.51 26.24 29.73
C ARG A 40 7.24 25.53 29.25
N VAL A 41 6.55 26.18 28.31
CA VAL A 41 5.29 25.70 27.72
C VAL A 41 5.47 24.50 26.79
N HIS A 42 6.68 24.28 26.25
CA HIS A 42 6.95 23.20 25.29
C HIS A 42 7.49 21.96 25.98
N LYS A 43 6.70 20.89 26.05
CA LYS A 43 7.10 19.63 26.70
C LYS A 43 7.33 18.53 25.67
N CYS A 44 8.44 17.82 25.83
CA CYS A 44 8.68 16.55 25.15
C CYS A 44 8.05 15.41 25.96
N GLU A 45 7.66 14.35 25.28
CA GLU A 45 7.04 13.17 25.88
C GLU A 45 8.00 12.40 26.80
N CYS A 46 9.31 12.59 26.67
CA CYS A 46 10.29 12.10 27.65
C CYS A 46 10.28 12.88 28.99
N GLY A 47 9.33 13.80 29.18
CA GLY A 47 9.14 14.59 30.39
C GLY A 47 9.95 15.89 30.45
N LYS A 48 10.80 16.18 29.46
CA LYS A 48 11.63 17.38 29.43
C LYS A 48 10.85 18.59 28.93
N SER A 49 10.99 19.71 29.63
CA SER A 49 10.34 20.98 29.29
C SER A 49 11.35 22.00 28.78
N TYR A 50 11.02 22.65 27.67
CA TYR A 50 11.85 23.56 26.89
C TYR A 50 11.25 24.97 26.88
N LEU A 51 12.13 25.97 26.78
CA LEU A 51 11.75 27.39 26.76
C LEU A 51 11.18 27.85 25.41
N SER A 52 11.45 27.12 24.33
CA SER A 52 11.00 27.47 22.98
C SER A 52 10.81 26.23 22.11
N TYR A 53 9.96 26.35 21.10
CA TYR A 53 9.71 25.28 20.14
C TYR A 53 10.97 24.82 19.38
N PRO A 54 11.89 25.69 18.91
CA PRO A 54 13.14 25.25 18.29
C PRO A 54 13.98 24.34 19.18
N ALA A 55 14.04 24.62 20.49
CA ALA A 55 14.78 23.77 21.43
C ALA A 55 14.13 22.39 21.61
N LEU A 56 12.80 22.33 21.62
CA LEU A 56 12.05 21.07 21.60
C LEU A 56 12.32 20.30 20.30
N TYR A 57 12.29 20.98 19.15
CA TYR A 57 12.55 20.39 17.85
C TYR A 57 13.95 19.78 17.75
N THR A 58 14.99 20.53 18.17
CA THR A 58 16.37 20.01 18.21
C THR A 58 16.47 18.79 19.12
N HIS A 59 15.79 18.81 20.26
CA HIS A 59 15.74 17.67 21.16
C HIS A 59 15.09 16.44 20.51
N ASN A 60 13.91 16.60 19.89
CA ASN A 60 13.22 15.51 19.18
C ASN A 60 14.08 14.93 18.06
N LYS A 61 14.79 15.79 17.31
CA LYS A 61 15.70 15.35 16.25
C LYS A 61 16.89 14.54 16.78
N GLN A 62 17.48 14.96 17.90
CA GLN A 62 18.69 14.32 18.45
C GLN A 62 18.42 13.10 19.34
N LYS A 63 17.27 13.05 20.01
CA LYS A 63 16.96 12.02 21.02
C LYS A 63 15.83 11.08 20.62
N HIS A 64 15.00 11.47 19.67
CA HIS A 64 13.91 10.67 19.13
C HIS A 64 14.05 10.42 17.62
N ASN A 65 15.26 10.59 17.06
CA ASN A 65 15.54 10.46 15.62
C ASN A 65 14.58 11.23 14.70
N GLY A 66 13.99 12.33 15.20
CA GLY A 66 13.00 13.11 14.47
C GLY A 66 11.58 12.50 14.44
N GLN A 67 11.36 11.32 15.01
CA GLN A 67 10.03 10.74 15.19
C GLN A 67 9.39 11.33 16.46
N SER A 68 8.44 12.24 16.29
CA SER A 68 7.56 12.63 17.40
C SER A 68 6.69 11.43 17.77
N LEU A 69 6.66 11.04 19.04
CA LEU A 69 5.89 9.87 19.53
C LEU A 69 4.37 10.03 19.31
N LYS A 70 3.84 11.24 19.22
CA LYS A 70 2.48 11.50 18.68
C LYS A 70 2.19 10.82 17.33
N ASN A 71 3.19 10.71 16.43
CA ASN A 71 3.00 10.02 15.15
C ASN A 71 2.94 8.50 15.31
N LEU A 72 3.44 7.91 16.41
CA LEU A 72 3.40 6.45 16.62
C LEU A 72 2.02 5.99 17.11
N ASP A 73 1.33 6.81 17.90
CA ASP A 73 -0.07 6.54 18.27
C ASP A 73 -1.03 6.83 17.09
N GLU A 74 -0.78 7.86 16.28
CA GLU A 74 -1.48 8.06 15.00
C GLU A 74 -1.20 6.91 14.02
N GLN A 75 0.05 6.46 13.85
CA GLN A 75 0.36 5.28 13.00
C GLN A 75 -0.29 3.99 13.50
N ARG A 76 -0.42 3.78 14.83
CA ARG A 76 -1.13 2.61 15.37
C ARG A 76 -2.64 2.69 15.16
N GLN A 77 -3.22 3.88 15.24
CA GLN A 77 -4.64 4.08 14.91
C GLN A 77 -4.88 3.88 13.41
N ASP A 78 -4.02 4.40 12.54
CA ASP A 78 -4.12 4.21 11.09
C ASP A 78 -4.00 2.73 10.69
N SER A 79 -3.16 1.96 11.38
CA SER A 79 -3.00 0.52 11.12
C SER A 79 -4.27 -0.28 11.43
N THR A 80 -4.89 -0.01 12.58
CA THR A 80 -6.12 -0.71 13.00
C THR A 80 -7.34 -0.26 12.21
N ILE A 81 -7.38 1.02 11.83
CA ILE A 81 -8.40 1.56 10.93
C ILE A 81 -8.27 0.91 9.54
N SER A 82 -7.05 0.79 9.00
CA SER A 82 -6.78 0.16 7.69
C SER A 82 -7.26 -1.30 7.63
N GLU A 83 -7.02 -2.10 8.68
CA GLU A 83 -7.48 -3.49 8.72
C GLU A 83 -9.00 -3.61 8.75
N SER A 84 -9.69 -2.81 9.58
CA SER A 84 -11.15 -2.81 9.65
C SER A 84 -11.80 -2.37 8.33
N GLN A 85 -11.21 -1.37 7.66
CA GLN A 85 -11.65 -0.92 6.34
C GLN A 85 -11.44 -2.01 5.28
N THR A 86 -10.29 -2.70 5.32
CA THR A 86 -9.98 -3.80 4.41
C THR A 86 -10.98 -4.94 4.55
N GLN A 87 -11.31 -5.33 5.80
CA GLN A 87 -12.33 -6.33 6.08
C GLN A 87 -13.71 -5.91 5.55
N TYR A 88 -14.09 -4.65 5.74
CA TYR A 88 -15.34 -4.11 5.20
C TYR A 88 -15.36 -4.13 3.66
N ILE A 89 -14.26 -3.77 3.00
CA ILE A 89 -14.12 -3.82 1.54
C ILE A 89 -14.30 -5.26 1.05
N PHE A 90 -13.64 -6.23 1.67
CA PHE A 90 -13.74 -7.63 1.25
C PHE A 90 -15.11 -8.23 1.56
N ALA A 91 -15.75 -7.86 2.67
CA ALA A 91 -17.12 -8.25 2.95
C ALA A 91 -18.09 -7.69 1.91
N THR A 92 -17.91 -6.42 1.52
CA THR A 92 -18.71 -5.78 0.46
C THR A 92 -18.51 -6.49 -0.87
N LEU A 93 -17.26 -6.80 -1.23
CA LEU A 93 -16.92 -7.53 -2.45
C LEU A 93 -17.53 -8.93 -2.47
N ALA A 94 -17.40 -9.69 -1.39
CA ALA A 94 -17.97 -11.02 -1.27
C ALA A 94 -19.50 -11.02 -1.37
N ASN A 95 -20.15 -10.00 -0.79
CA ASN A 95 -21.60 -9.81 -0.91
C ASN A 95 -22.01 -9.46 -2.35
N ALA A 96 -21.27 -8.56 -3.00
CA ALA A 96 -21.53 -8.15 -4.39
C ALA A 96 -21.37 -9.30 -5.39
N LEU A 97 -20.42 -10.20 -5.13
CA LEU A 97 -20.18 -11.38 -5.95
C LEU A 97 -21.18 -12.52 -5.68
N GLY A 98 -22.15 -12.31 -4.79
CA GLY A 98 -23.18 -13.27 -4.40
C GLY A 98 -22.67 -14.30 -3.40
N LYS A 99 -23.43 -14.55 -2.33
CA LYS A 99 -23.20 -15.69 -1.44
C LYS A 99 -23.80 -16.93 -2.10
N GLN A 100 -22.99 -17.98 -2.32
CA GLN A 100 -23.57 -19.31 -2.44
C GLN A 100 -24.00 -19.73 -1.05
N GLU A 101 -25.30 -19.64 -0.75
CA GLU A 101 -25.83 -19.70 0.62
C GLU A 101 -25.59 -21.05 1.34
N ASP A 102 -25.16 -22.12 0.67
CA ASP A 102 -25.11 -23.45 1.28
C ASP A 102 -23.78 -24.22 1.12
N GLN A 103 -22.74 -23.64 0.51
CA GLN A 103 -21.44 -24.32 0.42
C GLN A 103 -20.50 -23.80 1.50
N GLN A 104 -20.05 -24.70 2.36
CA GLN A 104 -18.96 -24.43 3.30
C GLN A 104 -17.79 -23.84 2.52
N GLN A 105 -17.43 -22.60 2.87
CA GLN A 105 -16.38 -21.86 2.21
C GLN A 105 -15.04 -22.54 2.51
N THR A 106 -14.60 -23.42 1.62
CA THR A 106 -13.26 -23.98 1.68
C THR A 106 -12.28 -22.92 1.24
N SER A 107 -11.32 -22.58 2.10
CA SER A 107 -10.18 -21.72 1.74
C SER A 107 -9.55 -22.21 0.44
N LEU A 108 -9.25 -21.30 -0.50
CA LEU A 108 -8.56 -21.68 -1.73
C LEU A 108 -7.23 -22.36 -1.41
N THR A 109 -7.01 -23.52 -2.01
CA THR A 109 -5.75 -24.23 -1.91
C THR A 109 -4.74 -23.64 -2.90
N ASN A 110 -3.44 -23.94 -2.71
CA ASN A 110 -2.42 -23.57 -3.68
C ASN A 110 -2.66 -24.21 -5.06
N LYS A 111 -3.35 -25.35 -5.10
CA LYS A 111 -3.76 -25.99 -6.36
C LYS A 111 -4.80 -25.15 -7.09
N ASP A 112 -5.78 -24.63 -6.37
CA ASP A 112 -6.80 -23.76 -6.96
C ASP A 112 -6.19 -22.48 -7.54
N MET A 113 -5.20 -21.90 -6.84
CA MET A 113 -4.43 -20.77 -7.38
C MET A 113 -3.68 -21.12 -8.67
N TYR A 114 -3.08 -22.31 -8.74
CA TYR A 114 -2.43 -22.78 -9.97
C TYR A 114 -3.45 -22.94 -11.11
N ASP A 115 -4.62 -23.51 -10.82
CA ASP A 115 -5.68 -23.70 -11.81
C ASP A 115 -6.21 -22.35 -12.32
N LEU A 116 -6.34 -21.34 -11.46
CA LEU A 116 -6.68 -19.95 -11.85
C LEU A 116 -5.61 -19.30 -12.74
N VAL A 117 -4.33 -19.49 -12.39
CA VAL A 117 -3.21 -18.99 -13.19
C VAL A 117 -3.17 -19.67 -14.56
N MET A 118 -3.32 -20.99 -14.61
CA MET A 118 -3.37 -21.74 -15.87
C MET A 118 -4.55 -21.32 -16.74
N TRP A 119 -5.69 -21.02 -16.11
CA TRP A 119 -6.85 -20.46 -16.80
C TRP A 119 -6.54 -19.08 -17.41
N GLU A 120 -5.93 -18.15 -16.67
CA GLU A 120 -5.52 -16.83 -17.21
C GLU A 120 -4.51 -16.98 -18.35
N ILE A 121 -3.54 -17.89 -18.23
CA ILE A 121 -2.57 -18.21 -19.31
C ILE A 121 -3.32 -18.65 -20.58
N GLN A 122 -4.29 -19.55 -20.45
CA GLN A 122 -5.09 -20.02 -21.57
C GLN A 122 -5.89 -18.88 -22.23
N LEU A 123 -6.47 -17.97 -21.42
CA LEU A 123 -7.14 -16.77 -21.96
C LEU A 123 -6.20 -15.93 -22.80
N TYR A 124 -5.00 -15.64 -22.28
CA TYR A 124 -3.99 -14.88 -23.01
C TYR A 124 -3.61 -15.54 -24.33
N MET A 125 -3.36 -16.86 -24.31
CA MET A 125 -3.01 -17.62 -25.51
C MET A 125 -4.11 -17.62 -26.58
N MET A 126 -5.37 -17.40 -26.19
CA MET A 126 -6.49 -17.31 -27.14
C MET A 126 -6.67 -15.91 -27.73
N GLU A 127 -6.32 -14.86 -27.00
CA GLU A 127 -6.48 -13.47 -27.44
C GLU A 127 -5.28 -12.94 -28.23
N SER A 128 -4.08 -13.46 -27.95
CA SER A 128 -2.83 -12.94 -28.47
C SER A 128 -2.19 -13.89 -29.48
N ASP A 129 -1.93 -13.38 -30.68
CA ASP A 129 -1.04 -14.04 -31.66
C ASP A 129 0.45 -13.94 -31.25
N SER A 130 0.77 -13.11 -30.25
CA SER A 130 2.13 -12.94 -29.74
C SER A 130 2.59 -14.13 -28.91
N LYS A 131 3.83 -14.57 -29.18
CA LYS A 131 4.50 -15.67 -28.49
C LYS A 131 5.18 -15.25 -27.19
N GLU A 132 5.32 -13.95 -26.93
CA GLU A 132 6.07 -13.48 -25.76
C GLU A 132 5.14 -13.38 -24.55
N PHE A 133 5.15 -14.45 -23.74
CA PHE A 133 4.40 -14.53 -22.51
C PHE A 133 5.33 -14.24 -21.32
N ARG A 134 5.11 -13.14 -20.61
CA ARG A 134 5.89 -12.81 -19.42
C ARG A 134 5.40 -13.62 -18.22
N LEU A 135 6.17 -14.66 -17.88
CA LEU A 135 5.89 -15.55 -16.76
C LEU A 135 6.21 -14.94 -15.38
N ASP A 136 7.00 -13.87 -15.32
CA ASP A 136 7.49 -13.28 -14.07
C ASP A 136 6.37 -12.93 -13.10
N TYR A 137 5.27 -12.37 -13.62
CA TYR A 137 4.09 -12.04 -12.82
C TYR A 137 3.48 -13.27 -12.13
N TYR A 138 3.34 -14.38 -12.86
CA TYR A 138 2.73 -15.59 -12.32
C TYR A 138 3.65 -16.34 -11.37
N HIS A 139 4.96 -16.31 -11.65
CA HIS A 139 5.96 -16.80 -10.70
C HIS A 139 5.90 -16.04 -9.38
N GLU A 140 5.74 -14.72 -9.42
CA GLU A 140 5.58 -13.90 -8.22
C GLU A 140 4.26 -14.18 -7.50
N LEU A 141 3.16 -14.31 -8.23
CA LEU A 141 1.82 -14.60 -7.69
C LEU A 141 1.71 -15.97 -7.00
N LEU A 142 2.50 -16.95 -7.45
CA LEU A 142 2.51 -18.29 -6.86
C LEU A 142 3.46 -18.40 -5.65
N LYS A 143 4.23 -17.37 -5.31
CA LYS A 143 5.03 -17.35 -4.08
C LYS A 143 4.11 -17.33 -2.86
N GLN A 144 4.48 -18.06 -1.81
CA GLN A 144 3.68 -18.12 -0.58
C GLN A 144 3.67 -16.78 0.19
N SER A 145 4.73 -15.99 0.06
CA SER A 145 4.84 -14.69 0.69
C SER A 145 4.41 -13.58 -0.26
N SER A 146 3.41 -12.78 0.13
CA SER A 146 3.08 -11.54 -0.55
C SER A 146 4.29 -10.58 -0.56
N PRO A 147 4.45 -9.74 -1.59
CA PRO A 147 5.52 -8.74 -1.61
C PRO A 147 5.43 -7.82 -0.38
N ALA A 148 6.57 -7.61 0.28
CA ALA A 148 6.66 -6.81 1.50
C ALA A 148 6.32 -5.32 1.23
N GLU A 149 6.71 -4.82 0.06
CA GLU A 149 6.51 -3.44 -0.35
C GLU A 149 5.85 -3.38 -1.73
N VAL A 150 4.80 -2.57 -1.85
CA VAL A 150 4.06 -2.38 -3.10
C VAL A 150 4.64 -1.17 -3.83
N SER A 151 5.66 -1.42 -4.64
CA SER A 151 6.34 -0.38 -5.44
C SER A 151 5.83 -0.27 -6.87
N THR A 152 5.14 -1.29 -7.38
CA THR A 152 4.65 -1.36 -8.76
C THR A 152 3.17 -1.74 -8.79
N PRO A 153 2.46 -1.41 -9.88
CA PRO A 153 1.09 -1.90 -10.09
C PRO A 153 0.97 -3.42 -10.02
N GLN A 154 1.96 -4.15 -10.52
CA GLN A 154 1.99 -5.62 -10.48
C GLN A 154 2.03 -6.15 -9.05
N HIS A 155 2.87 -5.55 -8.20
CA HIS A 155 2.91 -5.90 -6.78
C HIS A 155 1.57 -5.59 -6.09
N ALA A 156 0.88 -4.53 -6.51
CA ALA A 156 -0.44 -4.18 -5.97
C ALA A 156 -1.48 -5.25 -6.30
N PHE A 157 -1.54 -5.73 -7.56
CA PHE A 157 -2.45 -6.82 -7.94
C PHE A 157 -2.14 -8.13 -7.22
N ILE A 158 -0.87 -8.52 -7.17
CA ILE A 158 -0.46 -9.74 -6.49
C ILE A 158 -0.89 -9.69 -5.03
N LYS A 159 -0.56 -8.60 -4.34
CA LYS A 159 -0.94 -8.43 -2.93
C LYS A 159 -2.45 -8.42 -2.73
N PHE A 160 -3.20 -7.74 -3.60
CA PHE A 160 -4.67 -7.75 -3.56
C PHE A 160 -5.23 -9.17 -3.73
N ILE A 161 -4.76 -9.93 -4.72
CA ILE A 161 -5.20 -11.33 -4.95
C ILE A 161 -4.90 -12.20 -3.71
N HIS A 162 -3.73 -12.06 -3.10
CA HIS A 162 -3.37 -12.81 -1.90
C HIS A 162 -4.24 -12.48 -0.69
N GLU A 163 -4.70 -11.24 -0.55
CA GLU A 163 -5.59 -10.86 0.56
C GLU A 163 -7.03 -11.29 0.31
N VAL A 164 -7.49 -11.22 -0.95
CA VAL A 164 -8.87 -11.52 -1.33
C VAL A 164 -9.14 -13.03 -1.45
N LYS A 165 -8.15 -13.86 -1.81
CA LYS A 165 -8.32 -15.32 -1.93
C LYS A 165 -8.72 -16.02 -0.64
N GLU A 166 -8.46 -15.40 0.52
CA GLU A 166 -8.86 -15.94 1.82
C GLU A 166 -10.36 -15.73 2.10
N VAL A 167 -10.99 -14.81 1.35
CA VAL A 167 -12.37 -14.35 1.59
C VAL A 167 -13.33 -14.73 0.45
N LEU A 168 -12.82 -15.03 -0.74
CA LEU A 168 -13.65 -15.36 -1.90
C LEU A 168 -13.61 -16.86 -2.21
N SER A 169 -14.68 -17.36 -2.84
CA SER A 169 -14.71 -18.71 -3.42
C SER A 169 -13.94 -18.79 -4.73
N PHE A 170 -13.68 -20.01 -5.21
CA PHE A 170 -12.98 -20.24 -6.47
C PHE A 170 -13.65 -19.54 -7.67
N GLU A 171 -14.97 -19.63 -7.79
CA GLU A 171 -15.70 -18.99 -8.90
C GLU A 171 -15.65 -17.46 -8.82
N GLN A 172 -15.72 -16.91 -7.61
CA GLN A 172 -15.56 -15.48 -7.38
C GLN A 172 -14.14 -15.00 -7.71
N MET A 173 -13.13 -15.81 -7.39
CA MET A 173 -11.74 -15.53 -7.74
C MET A 173 -11.51 -15.50 -9.26
N LYS A 174 -12.22 -16.30 -10.07
CA LYS A 174 -12.13 -16.20 -11.54
C LYS A 174 -12.49 -14.80 -12.04
N LEU A 175 -13.51 -14.16 -11.45
CA LEU A 175 -13.90 -12.79 -11.79
C LEU A 175 -12.82 -11.78 -11.39
N VAL A 176 -12.20 -11.96 -10.22
CA VAL A 176 -11.08 -11.11 -9.80
C VAL A 176 -9.89 -11.26 -10.75
N PHE A 177 -9.53 -12.49 -11.13
CA PHE A 177 -8.47 -12.75 -12.11
C PHE A 177 -8.79 -12.15 -13.47
N LEU A 178 -10.03 -12.24 -13.93
CA LEU A 178 -10.49 -11.64 -15.17
C LEU A 178 -10.36 -10.10 -15.15
N PHE A 179 -10.78 -9.47 -14.05
CA PHE A 179 -10.52 -8.05 -13.82
C PHE A 179 -9.03 -7.72 -13.87
N VAL A 180 -8.21 -8.44 -13.11
CA VAL A 180 -6.76 -8.18 -13.04
C VAL A 180 -6.12 -8.36 -14.42
N TYR A 181 -6.49 -9.41 -15.16
CA TYR A 181 -6.04 -9.63 -16.53
C TYR A 181 -6.38 -8.44 -17.42
N SER A 182 -7.66 -8.04 -17.49
CA SER A 182 -8.11 -6.93 -18.32
C SER A 182 -7.44 -5.61 -17.95
N PHE A 183 -7.27 -5.35 -16.65
CA PHE A 183 -6.68 -4.13 -16.17
C PHE A 183 -5.16 -4.10 -16.37
N ARG A 184 -4.48 -5.24 -16.26
CA ARG A 184 -3.07 -5.38 -16.62
C ARG A 184 -2.83 -5.10 -18.09
N GLN A 185 -3.71 -5.58 -18.99
CA GLN A 185 -3.60 -5.26 -20.42
C GLN A 185 -3.66 -3.75 -20.67
N LEU A 186 -4.53 -3.03 -19.96
CA LEU A 186 -4.61 -1.57 -20.03
C LEU A 186 -3.34 -0.86 -19.52
N LEU A 187 -2.68 -1.45 -18.52
CA LEU A 187 -1.42 -0.94 -17.99
C LEU A 187 -0.21 -1.30 -18.85
N LEU A 188 -0.27 -2.37 -19.66
CA LEU A 188 0.81 -2.67 -20.62
C LEU A 188 0.93 -1.59 -21.70
N GLU A 189 -0.17 -0.88 -22.01
CA GLU A 189 -0.11 0.32 -22.85
C GLU A 189 0.59 1.51 -22.16
N ASN A 190 0.82 1.45 -20.84
CA ASN A 190 1.39 2.53 -20.03
C ASN A 190 2.36 1.96 -18.94
N PRO A 191 3.52 1.39 -19.33
CA PRO A 191 4.40 0.65 -18.43
C PRO A 191 4.97 1.50 -17.28
N ASP A 192 5.10 2.81 -17.48
CA ASP A 192 5.63 3.76 -16.50
C ASP A 192 4.56 4.31 -15.54
N CYS A 193 3.34 3.74 -15.55
CA CYS A 193 2.25 4.19 -14.69
C CYS A 193 2.58 3.92 -13.20
N PRO A 194 2.74 4.96 -12.37
CA PRO A 194 2.95 4.76 -10.93
C PRO A 194 1.67 4.23 -10.26
N THR A 195 1.83 3.57 -9.12
CA THR A 195 0.72 3.03 -8.32
C THR A 195 -0.32 4.11 -7.95
N SER A 196 0.13 5.34 -7.72
CA SER A 196 -0.73 6.49 -7.41
C SER A 196 -1.79 6.75 -8.48
N ASN A 197 -1.46 6.50 -9.75
CA ASN A 197 -2.34 6.79 -10.89
C ASN A 197 -3.27 5.62 -11.24
N LEU A 198 -3.23 4.52 -10.47
CA LEU A 198 -4.09 3.36 -10.73
C LEU A 198 -5.58 3.69 -10.59
N VAL A 199 -5.95 4.63 -9.71
CA VAL A 199 -7.35 5.03 -9.54
C VAL A 199 -7.87 5.74 -10.79
N GLU A 200 -7.08 6.63 -11.39
CA GLU A 200 -7.43 7.28 -12.65
C GLU A 200 -7.57 6.26 -13.80
N LYS A 201 -6.64 5.31 -13.89
CA LYS A 201 -6.71 4.23 -14.88
C LYS A 201 -7.90 3.30 -14.63
N ALA A 202 -8.24 3.02 -13.38
CA ALA A 202 -9.40 2.22 -13.01
C ALA A 202 -10.70 2.91 -13.43
N ASN A 203 -10.78 4.23 -13.29
CA ASN A 203 -11.89 5.02 -13.84
C ASN A 203 -11.94 4.92 -15.36
N GLN A 204 -10.80 5.01 -16.05
CA GLN A 204 -10.75 4.81 -17.49
C GLN A 204 -11.24 3.42 -17.88
N LEU A 205 -10.86 2.38 -17.12
CA LEU A 205 -11.35 1.01 -17.33
C LEU A 205 -12.88 0.98 -17.23
N ILE A 206 -13.46 1.48 -16.13
CA ILE A 206 -14.92 1.48 -15.91
C ILE A 206 -15.64 2.25 -17.04
N CYS A 207 -15.18 3.47 -17.35
CA CYS A 207 -15.91 4.38 -18.23
C CYS A 207 -15.80 4.02 -19.72
N SER A 208 -14.66 3.50 -20.18
CA SER A 208 -14.39 3.35 -21.62
C SER A 208 -14.11 1.92 -22.08
N GLN A 209 -13.61 1.05 -21.19
CA GLN A 209 -13.11 -0.27 -21.60
C GLN A 209 -13.95 -1.41 -21.04
N LEU A 210 -14.77 -1.17 -20.01
CA LEU A 210 -15.57 -2.19 -19.38
C LEU A 210 -16.49 -2.88 -20.39
N GLU A 211 -17.18 -2.12 -21.25
CA GLU A 211 -18.05 -2.70 -22.29
C GLU A 211 -17.27 -3.58 -23.28
N LYS A 212 -16.04 -3.19 -23.62
CA LYS A 212 -15.17 -3.99 -24.50
C LYS A 212 -14.75 -5.28 -23.80
N VAL A 213 -14.38 -5.20 -22.52
CA VAL A 213 -14.03 -6.36 -21.69
C VAL A 213 -15.21 -7.31 -21.56
N LEU A 214 -16.40 -6.81 -21.23
CA LEU A 214 -17.63 -7.60 -21.12
C LEU A 214 -17.95 -8.30 -22.45
N LYS A 215 -17.84 -7.59 -23.57
CA LYS A 215 -18.03 -8.19 -24.90
C LYS A 215 -16.99 -9.27 -25.21
N ASN A 216 -15.73 -9.08 -24.83
CA ASN A 216 -14.71 -10.12 -24.99
C ASN A 216 -15.06 -11.36 -24.15
N ILE A 217 -15.54 -11.17 -22.91
CA ILE A 217 -15.99 -12.25 -22.03
C ILE A 217 -17.16 -13.02 -22.65
N GLU A 218 -18.13 -12.31 -23.22
CA GLU A 218 -19.25 -12.92 -23.94
C GLU A 218 -18.77 -13.78 -25.12
N GLN A 219 -17.83 -13.27 -25.93
CA GLN A 219 -17.24 -14.01 -27.06
C GLN A 219 -16.46 -15.25 -26.60
N LEU A 220 -15.79 -15.16 -25.46
CA LEU A 220 -15.06 -16.29 -24.87
C LEU A 220 -16.01 -17.30 -24.21
N SER A 221 -17.24 -16.91 -23.87
CA SER A 221 -18.22 -17.79 -23.22
C SER A 221 -18.69 -18.94 -24.11
N ASP A 222 -18.64 -18.78 -25.43
CA ASP A 222 -18.91 -19.86 -26.39
C ASP A 222 -17.92 -21.03 -26.27
N ARG A 223 -16.74 -20.77 -25.67
CA ARG A 223 -15.65 -21.74 -25.57
C ARG A 223 -15.60 -22.44 -24.21
N HIS A 224 -16.70 -22.98 -23.68
CA HIS A 224 -16.80 -23.90 -22.52
C HIS A 224 -16.17 -23.49 -21.16
N TYR A 225 -15.19 -22.59 -21.11
CA TYR A 225 -14.41 -22.22 -19.93
C TYR A 225 -15.04 -21.05 -19.15
N ILE A 226 -15.92 -20.27 -19.79
CA ILE A 226 -16.51 -19.04 -19.22
C ILE A 226 -18.06 -19.06 -19.24
N VAL A 227 -18.67 -20.20 -19.62
CA VAL A 227 -20.13 -20.37 -19.70
C VAL A 227 -20.85 -19.98 -18.40
N HIS A 228 -20.18 -20.14 -17.25
CA HIS A 228 -20.74 -19.75 -15.96
C HIS A 228 -20.75 -18.24 -15.73
N LEU A 229 -19.75 -17.49 -16.21
CA LEU A 229 -19.69 -16.03 -16.01
C LEU A 229 -20.67 -15.30 -16.93
N SER A 230 -20.89 -15.77 -18.16
CA SER A 230 -21.89 -15.17 -19.07
C SER A 230 -23.33 -15.35 -18.60
N ARG A 231 -23.58 -16.30 -17.69
CA ARG A 231 -24.89 -16.50 -17.07
C ARG A 231 -25.15 -15.58 -15.88
N MET A 232 -24.15 -14.80 -15.45
CA MET A 232 -24.33 -13.83 -14.37
C MET A 232 -25.06 -12.60 -14.90
N GLY A 233 -26.36 -12.49 -14.60
CA GLY A 233 -27.19 -11.38 -15.07
C GLY A 233 -26.71 -9.97 -14.67
N ASN A 234 -25.87 -9.88 -13.64
CA ASN A 234 -25.31 -8.63 -13.11
C ASN A 234 -23.79 -8.56 -13.27
N LEU A 235 -23.22 -9.17 -14.32
CA LEU A 235 -21.77 -9.24 -14.53
C LEU A 235 -21.12 -7.85 -14.58
N ARG A 236 -21.79 -6.89 -15.23
CA ARG A 236 -21.32 -5.51 -15.34
C ARG A 236 -21.18 -4.84 -13.98
N GLU A 237 -22.24 -4.86 -13.18
CA GLU A 237 -22.27 -4.31 -11.83
C GLU A 237 -21.24 -5.02 -10.94
N THR A 238 -21.10 -6.33 -11.09
CA THR A 238 -20.12 -7.14 -10.37
C THR A 238 -18.68 -6.70 -10.69
N MET A 239 -18.36 -6.50 -11.98
CA MET A 239 -17.06 -5.99 -12.39
C MET A 239 -16.79 -4.59 -11.84
N ILE A 240 -17.78 -3.70 -11.87
CA ILE A 240 -17.67 -2.36 -11.26
C ILE A 240 -17.36 -2.48 -9.76
N GLN A 241 -18.02 -3.38 -9.04
CA GLN A 241 -17.77 -3.62 -7.62
C GLN A 241 -16.36 -4.17 -7.35
N ILE A 242 -15.84 -5.04 -8.22
CA ILE A 242 -14.45 -5.51 -8.13
C ILE A 242 -13.48 -4.32 -8.30
N VAL A 243 -13.68 -3.48 -9.31
CA VAL A 243 -12.81 -2.31 -9.54
C VAL A 243 -12.87 -1.35 -8.36
N LEU A 244 -14.07 -1.03 -7.86
CA LEU A 244 -14.24 -0.17 -6.68
C LEU A 244 -13.57 -0.76 -5.44
N SER A 245 -13.71 -2.06 -5.24
CA SER A 245 -13.09 -2.75 -4.09
C SER A 245 -11.57 -2.69 -4.18
N PHE A 246 -11.01 -2.88 -5.37
CA PHE A 246 -9.57 -2.72 -5.59
C PHE A 246 -9.08 -1.28 -5.34
N CYS A 247 -9.78 -0.26 -5.87
CA CYS A 247 -9.40 1.14 -5.63
C CYS A 247 -9.52 1.55 -4.16
N ASN A 248 -10.59 1.14 -3.49
CA ASN A 248 -10.77 1.41 -2.06
C ASN A 248 -9.72 0.65 -1.23
N TRP A 249 -9.31 -0.53 -1.67
CA TRP A 249 -8.21 -1.26 -1.05
C TRP A 249 -6.87 -0.54 -1.21
N LEU A 250 -6.56 0.00 -2.40
CA LEU A 250 -5.38 0.83 -2.61
C LEU A 250 -5.38 2.04 -1.67
N TYR A 251 -6.52 2.72 -1.55
CA TYR A 251 -6.68 3.86 -0.65
C TYR A 251 -6.48 3.46 0.82
N ALA A 252 -7.14 2.38 1.27
CA ALA A 252 -7.00 1.88 2.65
C ALA A 252 -5.57 1.45 3.01
N ARG A 253 -4.73 1.12 2.02
CA ARG A 253 -3.31 0.79 2.17
C ARG A 253 -2.38 1.99 1.98
N ASN A 254 -2.90 3.20 1.82
CA ASN A 254 -2.15 4.41 1.52
C ASN A 254 -1.27 4.27 0.25
N LEU A 255 -1.73 3.50 -0.74
CA LEU A 255 -1.05 3.32 -2.02
C LEU A 255 -1.48 4.37 -3.06
N THR A 256 -2.54 5.10 -2.74
CA THR A 256 -3.09 6.22 -3.52
C THR A 256 -3.79 7.19 -2.57
N ASP A 257 -3.77 8.47 -2.92
CA ASP A 257 -4.47 9.53 -2.17
C ASP A 257 -5.93 9.66 -2.62
N ASP A 258 -6.29 9.06 -3.76
CA ASP A 258 -7.60 9.21 -4.38
C ASP A 258 -8.55 8.10 -3.92
N LYS A 259 -9.61 8.48 -3.20
CA LYS A 259 -10.69 7.57 -2.88
C LYS A 259 -11.69 7.53 -4.02
N LEU A 260 -11.91 6.34 -4.58
CA LEU A 260 -12.89 6.18 -5.63
C LEU A 260 -14.32 6.08 -5.06
N SER A 261 -15.20 6.98 -5.49
CA SER A 261 -16.62 6.94 -5.16
C SER A 261 -17.45 7.06 -6.43
N LEU A 262 -18.38 6.14 -6.64
CA LEU A 262 -19.43 6.36 -7.63
C LEU A 262 -20.37 7.40 -7.07
N LYS A 263 -20.62 8.47 -7.84
CA LYS A 263 -21.79 9.30 -7.58
C LYS A 263 -23.00 8.44 -7.88
N SER A 264 -23.90 8.27 -6.91
CA SER A 264 -25.23 7.73 -7.22
C SER A 264 -25.91 8.73 -8.13
N ASP A 265 -26.36 8.30 -9.30
CA ASP A 265 -27.10 9.12 -10.29
C ASP A 265 -28.52 9.50 -9.79
N SER A 266 -28.65 9.84 -8.51
CA SER A 266 -29.90 10.13 -7.82
C SER A 266 -30.12 11.63 -7.55
N ASP A 267 -29.50 12.49 -8.35
CA ASP A 267 -29.77 13.94 -8.40
C ASP A 267 -30.49 14.34 -9.69
#